data_AF-A0A257PRF6-F1
#
_entry.id   AF-A0A257PRF6-F1
#
_cell.length_a   1.000
_cell.length_b   1.000
_cell.length_c   1.000
_cell.angle_alpha   90.00
_cell.angle_beta   90.00
_cell.angle_gamma   90.00
#
_symmetry.space_group_name_H-M   'P 1'
#
loop_
_entity.id
_entity.type
_entity.pdbx_description
1 polymer ?
#
loop_
_entity_poly.entity_id
_entity_poly.type
_entity_poly.pdbx_seq_one_letter_code
_entity_poly.pdbx_strand_id
1 'polypeptide(L)'
;MTPPIADQEIPAILHRGLDCIVALDKRLKHLDQTMLGGKPQEIAEAAAAVDGLLVASTPIFRQIGSVMEQMGTQNLQAAALYLRAAAQEDAAGMADALRLALKRFAKQSVASNRRAQHINRGLNTALRSLQAIGVQESGRLIAEA
;
A
#
# COMPACT_ATOMS: atom_id res chain seq x y z
N MET A 1 -12.79 -4.29 26.80
CA MET A 1 -13.17 -2.87 26.81
C MET A 1 -11.91 -2.06 26.56
N THR A 2 -11.79 -1.41 25.41
CA THR A 2 -10.69 -0.48 25.12
C THR A 2 -10.95 0.80 25.93
N PRO A 3 -9.96 1.36 26.65
CA PRO A 3 -10.17 2.61 27.41
C PRO A 3 -10.65 3.75 26.49
N PRO A 4 -11.45 4.70 27.01
CA PRO A 4 -11.83 5.88 26.25
C PRO A 4 -10.57 6.65 25.86
N ILE A 5 -10.43 6.98 24.57
CA ILE A 5 -9.32 7.79 24.07
C ILE A 5 -9.63 9.23 24.44
N ALA A 6 -8.69 9.90 25.09
CA ALA A 6 -8.91 11.29 25.47
C ALA A 6 -8.96 12.17 24.21
N ASP A 7 -9.85 13.16 24.19
CA ASP A 7 -10.04 14.06 23.04
C ASP A 7 -8.72 14.72 22.60
N GLN A 8 -7.83 15.01 23.55
CA GLN A 8 -6.49 15.56 23.30
C GLN A 8 -5.53 14.60 22.57
N GLU A 9 -5.80 13.30 22.55
CA GLU A 9 -4.97 12.28 21.89
C GLU A 9 -5.41 12.02 20.44
N ILE A 10 -6.64 12.39 20.08
CA ILE A 10 -7.20 12.21 18.74
C ILE A 10 -6.32 12.86 17.65
N PRO A 11 -5.90 14.14 17.78
CA PRO A 11 -5.01 14.76 16.79
C PRO A 11 -3.69 13.98 16.63
N ALA A 12 -3.09 13.55 17.74
CA ALA A 12 -1.82 12.83 17.71
C ALA A 12 -1.95 11.43 17.05
N ILE A 13 -3.09 10.76 17.21
CA ILE A 13 -3.38 9.49 16.54
C ILE A 13 -3.59 9.71 15.04
N LEU A 14 -4.37 10.72 14.65
CA LEU A 14 -4.63 11.04 13.25
C LEU A 14 -3.35 11.48 12.52
N HIS A 15 -2.50 12.28 13.17
CA HIS A 15 -1.20 12.69 12.63
C HIS A 15 -0.29 11.49 12.38
N ARG A 16 -0.13 10.59 13.37
CA ARG A 16 0.68 9.38 13.22
C ARG A 16 0.14 8.48 12.10
N GLY A 17 -1.17 8.37 11.96
CA GLY A 17 -1.79 7.65 10.84
C GLY A 17 -1.46 8.26 9.48
N LEU A 18 -1.46 9.59 9.40
CA LEU A 18 -1.07 10.32 8.18
C LEU A 18 0.40 10.06 7.83
N ASP A 19 1.31 10.14 8.81
CA ASP A 19 2.73 9.85 8.62
C ASP A 19 2.96 8.44 8.09
N CYS A 20 2.26 7.44 8.64
CA CYS A 20 2.31 6.06 8.16
C CYS A 20 1.88 5.95 6.69
N ILE A 21 0.79 6.60 6.28
CA ILE A 21 0.35 6.58 4.88
C ILE A 21 1.33 7.30 3.96
N VAL A 22 1.91 8.42 4.40
CA VAL A 22 2.93 9.13 3.62
C VAL A 22 4.19 8.28 3.44
N ALA A 23 4.62 7.56 4.48
CA ALA A 23 5.75 6.64 4.40
C ALA A 23 5.44 5.45 3.46
N LEU A 24 4.24 4.88 3.54
CA LEU A 24 3.77 3.83 2.64
C LEU A 24 3.70 4.29 1.19
N ASP A 25 3.19 5.50 0.92
CA ASP A 25 3.16 6.11 -0.42
C ASP A 25 4.57 6.24 -1.00
N LYS A 26 5.55 6.69 -0.20
CA LYS A 26 6.95 6.78 -0.61
C LYS A 26 7.54 5.41 -0.95
N ARG A 27 7.31 4.40 -0.10
CA ARG A 27 7.83 3.04 -0.33
C ARG A 27 7.20 2.38 -1.54
N LEU A 28 5.90 2.57 -1.72
CA LEU A 28 5.19 2.04 -2.88
C LEU A 28 5.66 2.70 -4.19
N LYS A 29 5.88 4.02 -4.19
CA LYS A 29 6.51 4.73 -5.33
C LYS A 29 7.90 4.18 -5.66
N HIS A 30 8.69 3.90 -4.63
CA HIS A 30 10.01 3.31 -4.83
C HIS A 30 9.89 1.91 -5.46
N LEU A 31 9.03 1.04 -4.94
CA LEU A 31 8.76 -0.26 -5.55
C LEU A 31 8.30 -0.15 -7.01
N ASP A 32 7.40 0.80 -7.30
CA ASP A 32 6.93 1.08 -8.66
C ASP A 32 8.07 1.45 -9.62
N GLN A 33 9.03 2.25 -9.14
CA GLN A 33 10.22 2.64 -9.90
C GLN A 33 11.16 1.45 -10.10
N THR A 34 11.41 0.68 -9.04
CA THR A 34 12.26 -0.51 -9.09
C THR A 34 11.68 -1.57 -10.03
N MET A 35 10.35 -1.72 -10.10
CA MET A 35 9.70 -2.63 -11.06
C MET A 35 9.91 -2.25 -12.54
N LEU A 36 10.33 -1.02 -12.85
CA LEU A 36 10.54 -0.56 -14.23
C LEU A 36 11.94 -0.86 -14.78
N GLY A 37 12.93 -1.11 -13.92
CA GLY A 37 14.31 -1.29 -14.37
C GLY A 37 15.27 -1.93 -13.37
N GLY A 38 14.78 -2.29 -12.20
CA GLY A 38 15.56 -2.97 -11.17
C GLY A 38 15.68 -4.47 -11.43
N LYS A 39 16.65 -5.08 -10.75
CA LYS A 39 16.85 -6.54 -10.79
C LYS A 39 15.76 -7.24 -9.97
N PRO A 40 15.46 -8.52 -10.24
CA PRO A 40 14.45 -9.27 -9.48
C PRO A 40 14.65 -9.24 -7.96
N GLN A 41 15.90 -9.29 -7.50
CA GLN A 41 16.24 -9.23 -6.08
C GLN A 41 15.94 -7.85 -5.46
N GLU A 42 16.23 -6.77 -6.17
CA GLU A 42 15.93 -5.39 -5.72
C GLU A 42 14.41 -5.16 -5.64
N ILE A 43 13.65 -5.73 -6.59
CA ILE A 43 12.18 -5.70 -6.55
C ILE A 43 11.66 -6.45 -5.32
N ALA A 44 12.22 -7.63 -5.02
CA ALA A 44 11.83 -8.42 -3.85
C ALA A 44 12.14 -7.69 -2.53
N GLU A 45 13.30 -7.05 -2.41
CA GLU A 45 13.68 -6.24 -1.25
C GLU A 45 12.76 -5.03 -1.08
N ALA A 46 12.46 -4.31 -2.17
CA ALA A 46 11.53 -3.18 -2.14
C ALA A 46 10.10 -3.62 -1.74
N ALA A 47 9.65 -4.78 -2.20
CA ALA A 47 8.35 -5.34 -1.82
C ALA A 47 8.32 -5.73 -0.33
N ALA A 48 9.34 -6.42 0.16
CA ALA A 48 9.47 -6.76 1.58
C ALA A 48 9.49 -5.52 2.48
N ALA A 49 10.11 -4.42 2.03
CA ALA A 49 10.10 -3.15 2.76
C ALA A 49 8.70 -2.52 2.84
N VAL A 50 7.88 -2.64 1.79
CA VAL A 50 6.47 -2.20 1.81
C VAL A 50 5.67 -3.04 2.79
N ASP A 51 5.81 -4.37 2.74
CA ASP A 51 5.10 -5.30 3.63
C ASP A 51 5.47 -5.07 5.10
N GLY A 52 6.76 -4.92 5.40
CA GLY A 52 7.22 -4.61 6.76
C GLY A 52 6.62 -3.32 7.30
N LEU A 53 6.50 -2.28 6.47
CA LEU A 53 5.89 -1.01 6.86
C LEU A 53 4.38 -1.11 7.04
N LEU A 54 3.68 -1.92 6.23
CA LEU A 54 2.25 -2.20 6.41
C LEU A 54 1.98 -2.88 7.76
N VAL A 55 2.78 -3.90 8.08
CA VAL A 55 2.69 -4.60 9.37
C VAL A 55 2.94 -3.62 10.52
N ALA A 56 4.02 -2.83 10.45
CA ALA A 56 4.35 -1.83 11.47
C ALA A 56 3.26 -0.74 11.64
N SER A 57 2.50 -0.43 10.59
CA SER A 57 1.42 0.56 10.62
C SER A 57 0.08 0.00 11.09
N THR A 58 -0.05 -1.32 11.24
CA THR A 58 -1.31 -1.96 11.67
C THR A 58 -1.84 -1.44 13.02
N PRO A 59 -1.00 -1.26 14.06
CA PRO A 59 -1.47 -0.76 15.36
C PRO A 59 -2.07 0.64 15.28
N ILE A 60 -1.51 1.55 14.48
CA ILE A 60 -2.02 2.93 14.38
C ILE A 60 -3.36 2.98 13.65
N PHE A 61 -3.54 2.18 12.59
CA PHE A 61 -4.84 2.11 11.90
C PHE A 61 -5.92 1.47 12.77
N ARG A 62 -5.55 0.52 13.64
CA ARG A 62 -6.47 -0.01 14.65
C ARG A 62 -6.89 1.06 15.65
N GLN A 63 -5.95 1.88 16.12
CA GLN A 63 -6.27 3.01 17.02
C GLN A 63 -7.19 4.03 16.35
N ILE A 64 -6.95 4.37 15.08
CA ILE A 64 -7.85 5.23 14.30
C ILE A 64 -9.25 4.62 14.20
N GLY A 65 -9.35 3.31 13.97
CA GLY A 65 -10.62 2.58 14.00
C GLY A 65 -11.35 2.73 15.35
N SER A 66 -10.64 2.56 16.46
CA SER A 66 -11.20 2.75 17.80
C SER A 66 -11.64 4.19 18.08
N VAL A 67 -10.86 5.19 17.63
CA VAL A 67 -11.26 6.61 17.69
C VAL A 67 -12.57 6.83 16.93
N MET A 68 -12.67 6.28 15.72
CA MET A 68 -13.87 6.41 14.89
C MET A 68 -15.09 5.72 15.50
N GLU A 69 -14.92 4.54 16.09
CA GLU A 69 -15.95 3.81 16.83
C GLU A 69 -16.45 4.60 18.04
N GLN A 70 -15.54 5.20 18.82
CA GLN A 70 -15.89 6.04 19.97
C GLN A 70 -16.67 7.29 19.57
N MET A 71 -16.32 7.91 18.45
CA MET A 71 -17.08 9.03 17.87
C MET A 71 -18.41 8.60 17.22
N GLY A 72 -18.66 7.29 17.06
CA GLY A 72 -19.84 6.79 16.34
C GLY A 72 -19.81 7.06 14.84
N THR A 73 -18.62 7.18 14.25
CA THR A 73 -18.42 7.59 12.85
C THR A 73 -18.01 6.41 11.98
N GLN A 74 -18.64 6.30 10.81
CA GLN A 74 -18.40 5.16 9.89
C GLN A 74 -17.21 5.37 8.95
N ASN A 75 -16.78 6.61 8.76
CA ASN A 75 -15.69 6.97 7.86
C ASN A 75 -15.01 8.27 8.31
N LEU A 76 -13.81 8.55 7.78
CA LEU A 76 -13.03 9.73 8.13
C LEU A 76 -13.70 11.06 7.73
N GLN A 77 -14.63 11.05 6.76
CA GLN A 77 -15.40 12.25 6.41
C GLN A 77 -16.41 12.58 7.53
N ALA A 78 -17.14 11.57 8.01
CA ALA A 78 -18.04 11.71 9.15
C ALA A 78 -17.27 12.11 10.42
N ALA A 79 -16.09 11.53 10.65
CA ALA A 79 -15.19 11.93 11.73
C ALA A 79 -14.78 13.40 11.65
N ALA A 80 -14.40 13.90 10.47
CA ALA A 80 -14.06 15.31 10.29
C ALA A 80 -15.24 16.24 10.58
N LEU A 81 -16.47 15.86 10.18
CA LEU A 81 -17.67 16.63 10.49
C LEU A 81 -17.99 16.64 12.00
N TYR A 82 -17.85 15.48 12.65
CA TYR A 82 -18.01 15.36 14.11
C TYR A 82 -17.02 16.27 14.86
N LEU A 83 -15.74 16.23 14.49
CA LEU A 83 -14.69 17.03 15.11
C LEU A 83 -14.91 18.54 14.93
N ARG A 84 -15.42 18.99 13.77
CA ARG A 84 -15.82 20.39 13.56
C ARG A 84 -16.97 20.80 14.46
N ALA A 85 -17.99 19.95 14.60
CA ALA A 85 -19.11 20.21 15.51
C ALA A 85 -18.66 20.32 16.98
N ALA A 86 -17.58 19.61 17.34
CA ALA A 86 -16.92 19.67 18.64
C ALA A 86 -15.85 20.78 18.76
N ALA A 87 -15.78 21.71 17.80
CA ALA A 87 -14.79 22.80 17.74
C ALA A 87 -13.31 22.34 17.72
N GLN A 88 -13.04 21.12 17.26
CA GLN A 88 -11.68 20.57 17.09
C GLN A 88 -11.22 20.68 15.62
N GLU A 89 -11.01 21.90 15.14
CA GLU A 89 -10.68 22.15 13.72
C GLU A 89 -9.37 21.49 13.26
N ASP A 90 -8.34 21.49 14.10
CA ASP A 90 -7.05 20.85 13.76
C ASP A 90 -7.22 19.33 13.53
N ALA A 91 -7.96 18.68 14.44
CA ALA A 91 -8.26 17.25 14.33
C ALA A 91 -9.11 16.95 13.08
N ALA A 92 -10.10 17.80 12.80
CA ALA A 92 -10.92 17.68 11.59
C ALA A 92 -10.08 17.81 10.31
N GLY A 93 -9.15 18.77 10.28
CA GLY A 93 -8.19 18.93 9.18
C GLY A 93 -7.31 17.69 8.98
N MET A 94 -6.84 17.08 10.07
CA MET A 94 -6.06 15.84 10.02
C MET A 94 -6.88 14.65 9.51
N ALA A 95 -8.15 14.52 9.93
CA ALA A 95 -9.04 13.48 9.43
C ALA A 95 -9.27 13.61 7.91
N ASP A 96 -9.48 14.84 7.41
CA ASP A 96 -9.60 15.10 5.97
C ASP A 96 -8.31 14.83 5.20
N ALA A 97 -7.16 15.24 5.74
CA ALA A 97 -5.85 14.97 5.16
C ALA A 97 -5.57 13.46 5.07
N LEU A 98 -5.84 12.72 6.15
CA LEU A 98 -5.71 11.27 6.20
C LEU A 98 -6.62 10.58 5.18
N ARG A 99 -7.88 11.03 5.05
CA ARG A 99 -8.83 10.52 4.06
C ARG A 99 -8.29 10.70 2.63
N LEU A 100 -7.77 11.88 2.32
CA LEU A 100 -7.21 12.15 1.00
C LEU A 100 -5.95 11.31 0.72
N ALA A 101 -5.08 11.18 1.73
CA ALA A 101 -3.88 10.37 1.64
C ALA A 101 -4.20 8.89 1.39
N LEU A 102 -5.16 8.32 2.13
CA LEU A 102 -5.66 6.95 1.93
C LEU A 102 -6.24 6.74 0.54
N LYS A 103 -7.05 7.68 0.04
CA LYS A 103 -7.61 7.62 -1.32
C LYS A 103 -6.52 7.60 -2.39
N ARG A 104 -5.49 8.43 -2.22
CA ARG A 104 -4.33 8.46 -3.12
C ARG A 104 -3.54 7.16 -3.07
N PHE A 105 -3.23 6.69 -1.86
CA PHE A 105 -2.51 5.44 -1.64
C PHE A 105 -3.25 4.25 -2.27
N ALA A 106 -4.56 4.13 -2.06
CA ALA A 106 -5.38 3.07 -2.66
C ALA A 106 -5.37 3.09 -4.19
N LYS A 107 -5.43 4.28 -4.80
CA LYS A 107 -5.31 4.42 -6.26
C LYS A 107 -3.94 3.95 -6.75
N GLN A 108 -2.88 4.29 -6.01
CA GLN A 108 -1.53 3.90 -6.39
C GLN A 108 -1.30 2.40 -6.21
N SER A 109 -1.74 1.80 -5.09
CA SER A 109 -1.53 0.36 -4.82
C SER A 109 -2.19 -0.52 -5.89
N VAL A 110 -3.36 -0.12 -6.39
CA VAL A 110 -4.02 -0.79 -7.52
C VAL A 110 -3.17 -0.69 -8.79
N ALA A 111 -2.57 0.46 -9.08
CA ALA A 111 -1.71 0.63 -10.24
C ALA A 111 -0.44 -0.21 -10.15
N SER A 112 0.22 -0.22 -8.98
CA SER A 112 1.39 -1.06 -8.69
C SER A 112 1.08 -2.55 -8.86
N ASN A 113 -0.06 -3.01 -8.31
CA ASN A 113 -0.48 -4.41 -8.44
C ASN A 113 -0.73 -4.81 -9.89
N ARG A 114 -1.39 -3.95 -10.69
CA ARG A 114 -1.58 -4.19 -12.13
C ARG A 114 -0.24 -4.32 -12.85
N ARG A 115 0.75 -3.49 -12.51
CA ARG A 115 2.10 -3.57 -13.09
C ARG A 115 2.78 -4.89 -12.74
N ALA A 116 2.75 -5.29 -11.48
CA ALA A 116 3.31 -6.57 -11.03
C ALA A 116 2.70 -7.76 -11.78
N GLN A 117 1.38 -7.78 -11.96
CA GLN A 117 0.69 -8.82 -12.74
C GLN A 117 1.12 -8.82 -14.21
N HIS A 118 1.30 -7.65 -14.83
CA HIS A 118 1.76 -7.54 -16.21
C HIS A 118 3.19 -8.07 -16.39
N ILE A 119 4.10 -7.72 -15.49
CA ILE A 119 5.49 -8.20 -15.48
C ILE A 119 5.52 -9.73 -15.38
N ASN A 120 4.78 -10.31 -14.43
CA ASN A 120 4.72 -11.76 -14.25
C ASN A 120 4.20 -12.49 -15.49
N ARG A 121 3.16 -11.95 -16.15
CA ARG A 121 2.66 -12.54 -17.40
C ARG A 121 3.68 -12.45 -18.53
N GLY A 122 4.32 -11.29 -18.71
CA GLY A 122 5.35 -11.09 -19.73
C GLY A 122 6.55 -12.02 -19.55
N LEU A 123 7.03 -12.18 -18.31
CA LEU A 123 8.11 -13.11 -17.97
C LEU A 123 7.72 -14.56 -18.27
N ASN A 124 6.52 -14.99 -17.87
CA ASN A 124 6.04 -16.35 -18.19
C ASN A 124 5.96 -16.61 -19.70
N THR A 125 5.50 -15.63 -20.49
CA THR A 125 5.50 -15.73 -21.95
C THR A 125 6.92 -15.81 -22.49
N ALA A 126 7.83 -14.95 -22.03
CA ALA A 126 9.22 -14.96 -22.47
C ALA A 126 9.93 -16.28 -22.13
N LEU A 127 9.70 -16.82 -20.92
CA LEU A 127 10.23 -18.13 -20.51
C LEU A 127 9.69 -19.27 -21.38
N ARG A 128 8.38 -19.27 -21.70
CA ARG A 128 7.79 -20.25 -22.62
C ARG A 128 8.37 -20.11 -24.03
N SER A 129 8.59 -18.89 -24.52
CA SER A 129 9.24 -18.65 -25.82
C SER A 129 10.69 -19.13 -25.83
N LEU A 130 11.47 -18.89 -24.78
CA LEU A 130 12.84 -19.41 -24.64
C LEU A 130 12.86 -20.95 -24.56
N GLN A 131 11.92 -21.55 -23.83
CA GLN A 131 11.75 -23.00 -23.79
C GLN A 131 11.40 -23.56 -25.18
N ALA A 132 10.52 -22.90 -25.94
CA ALA A 132 10.18 -23.32 -27.30
C ALA A 132 11.39 -23.26 -28.25
N ILE A 133 12.26 -22.26 -28.11
CA ILE A 133 13.50 -22.16 -28.87
C ILE A 133 14.48 -23.27 -28.49
N GLY A 134 14.68 -23.53 -27.19
CA GLY A 134 15.55 -24.62 -26.72
C GLY A 134 15.05 -26.03 -27.06
N VAL A 135 13.73 -26.23 -27.13
CA VAL A 135 13.11 -27.49 -27.57
C VAL A 135 13.29 -27.72 -29.07
N GLN A 136 13.30 -26.65 -29.89
CA GLN A 136 13.57 -26.78 -31.32
C GLN A 136 15.03 -27.16 -31.65
N GLU A 137 16.02 -26.73 -30.85
CA GLU A 137 17.41 -27.17 -31.03
C GLU A 137 17.61 -28.65 -30.67
N SER A 138 16.96 -29.15 -29.63
CA SER A 138 17.06 -30.57 -29.22
C SER A 138 16.27 -31.52 -30.14
N GLY A 139 15.23 -31.04 -30.83
CA GLY A 139 14.45 -31.82 -31.79
C GLY A 139 15.11 -32.00 -33.17
N ARG A 140 16.06 -31.13 -33.54
CA ARG A 140 16.73 -31.18 -34.85
C ARG A 140 17.95 -32.13 -34.87
N LEU A 141 18.51 -32.49 -33.72
CA LEU A 141 19.68 -33.37 -33.60
C LEU A 141 19.35 -34.87 -33.54
N ILE A 142 18.08 -35.27 -33.51
CA ILE A 142 17.66 -36.69 -33.48
C ILE A 142 17.10 -37.14 -34.84
N ALA A 143 16.96 -36.23 -35.81
CA ALA A 143 16.45 -36.54 -37.15
C ALA A 143 17.55 -36.77 -38.21
N GLU A 144 18.82 -36.61 -37.85
CA GLU A 144 19.99 -36.94 -38.69
C GLU A 144 20.95 -37.84 -37.89
N ALA A 145 20.59 -39.12 -37.70
CA ALA A 145 21.48 -40.19 -37.27
C ALA A 145 21.04 -41.52 -37.89
#